data_AF-A0A7S2LR68-F1
#
_entry.id   AF-A0A7S2LR68-F1
#
_cell.length_a   1.000
_cell.length_b   1.000
_cell.length_c   1.000
_cell.angle_alpha   90.00
_cell.angle_beta   90.00
_cell.angle_gamma   90.00
#
_symmetry.space_group_name_H-M   'P 1'
#
loop_
_entity.id
_entity.type
_entity.pdbx_description
1 polymer ?
#
loop_
_entity_poly.entity_id
_entity_poly.type
_entity_poly.pdbx_seq_one_letter_code
_entity_poly.pdbx_strand_id
1 'polypeptide(L)'
;MFASVFGGLSSSLMPSSAQPRTRASSAKSAEAAQPAKPAWMAEMEALDDEKGVTCAVCQEGRTFQPSELLGLYAYMKKVTIAAGQGGATGDIDGTVMLLSLPMSLPRSSVEAWFRKARVAANALEGSAHAITAMSAANSTSSGSSGRSNHFITTVSAGNAIHCSCHSKAKAADRNHPKAPKSEWEGASLRNSRVTCNVILPLVSTKTSSVPLMSVENALADVNNVMANTLGVRPKSTLWGCLHDIRFLLLRMAYGEALNADCGGGSSSSNFLLALYQLYTADMFAANAEHDESPEVSKHARNLSYGFLLGEDIVDLPTFDRNLNSRSKRLERGVAESAPMAALCSILFYNVEDETGSGTKNGKCLSPTGKAPSPTRQWEVNKDIFLAGLIRCAGHRHSLGLTDSGCATSKGLSAGRKNVEKTRSFADWRKDDIRSQHKTAMIDDYGQALRPMITLYAVFDQLSREFVVNDDESTEATSERLAARLESCYKAGDIEELLQVAEIAMSRDLICKYFEKGCTS
;
A
#
# COMPACT_ATOMS: atom_id res chain seq x y z
N MET A 1 59.03 9.00 2.53
CA MET A 1 60.12 9.41 1.62
C MET A 1 59.64 10.72 0.98
N PHE A 2 60.30 11.88 1.06
CA PHE A 2 61.60 12.27 1.64
C PHE A 2 61.37 13.35 2.75
N ALA A 3 62.09 13.32 3.88
CA ALA A 3 63.33 14.07 4.21
C ALA A 3 63.15 15.62 4.22
N SER A 4 63.25 16.34 5.35
CA SER A 4 64.44 16.66 6.20
C SER A 4 65.35 17.73 5.55
N VAL A 5 65.94 18.76 6.21
CA VAL A 5 66.04 19.25 7.62
C VAL A 5 65.99 20.82 7.61
N PHE A 6 66.19 21.67 8.63
CA PHE A 6 66.81 21.67 9.99
C PHE A 6 65.89 22.44 11.01
N GLY A 7 66.22 23.13 12.13
CA GLY A 7 67.44 23.70 12.77
C GLY A 7 67.63 25.20 12.45
N GLY A 8 67.84 26.15 13.38
CA GLY A 8 67.86 26.13 14.86
C GLY A 8 68.74 27.28 15.43
N LEU A 9 68.44 27.81 16.64
CA LEU A 9 69.17 28.91 17.35
C LEU A 9 69.03 30.33 16.71
N SER A 10 69.12 31.46 17.41
CA SER A 10 69.19 31.72 18.86
C SER A 10 68.69 33.13 19.28
N SER A 11 68.51 33.32 20.58
CA SER A 11 68.12 34.54 21.32
C SER A 11 68.92 35.84 21.05
N SER A 12 68.29 37.02 21.23
CA SER A 12 68.67 37.99 22.30
C SER A 12 67.86 39.31 22.39
N LEU A 13 67.60 39.72 23.64
CA LEU A 13 67.59 41.09 24.22
C LEU A 13 66.62 42.22 23.76
N MET A 14 65.93 42.75 24.78
CA MET A 14 65.28 44.08 24.94
C MET A 14 66.34 45.13 25.44
N PRO A 15 66.07 46.46 25.66
CA PRO A 15 64.78 47.10 25.97
C PRO A 15 64.51 48.58 25.55
N SER A 16 63.26 49.01 25.80
CA SER A 16 62.79 50.33 26.32
C SER A 16 63.14 51.67 25.63
N SER A 17 62.10 52.39 25.20
CA SER A 17 61.86 53.81 25.53
C SER A 17 60.34 54.12 25.54
N ALA A 18 59.90 55.33 25.95
CA ALA A 18 58.54 55.54 26.49
C ALA A 18 57.60 56.50 25.71
N GLN A 19 56.31 56.14 25.76
CA GLN A 19 55.05 56.92 25.71
C GLN A 19 55.10 58.47 25.74
N PRO A 20 54.13 59.17 25.08
CA PRO A 20 52.86 59.47 25.78
C PRO A 20 51.53 59.50 24.95
N ARG A 21 50.53 58.80 25.51
CA ARG A 21 49.11 59.19 25.72
C ARG A 21 48.33 60.03 24.69
N THR A 22 47.17 59.49 24.29
CA THR A 22 45.87 60.19 24.32
C THR A 22 44.79 59.31 24.99
N ARG A 23 43.62 59.88 25.32
CA ARG A 23 42.51 59.22 26.06
C ARG A 23 41.36 58.82 25.14
N ALA A 24 40.74 57.67 25.40
CA ALA A 24 39.32 57.39 25.19
C ALA A 24 38.84 56.41 26.28
N SER A 25 37.56 56.43 26.66
CA SER A 25 37.08 55.76 27.88
C SER A 25 35.80 54.94 27.69
N SER A 26 35.88 53.68 28.12
CA SER A 26 34.82 52.89 28.78
C SER A 26 33.39 52.91 28.21
N ALA A 27 33.02 51.80 27.57
CA ALA A 27 31.77 51.10 27.87
C ALA A 27 32.04 49.59 27.76
N LYS A 28 31.67 48.80 28.78
CA LYS A 28 31.80 47.33 28.76
C LYS A 28 30.49 46.73 29.28
N SER A 29 29.65 46.26 28.36
CA SER A 29 28.43 45.53 28.68
C SER A 29 28.78 44.25 29.45
N ALA A 30 28.18 44.07 30.62
CA ALA A 30 28.27 42.83 31.37
C ALA A 30 27.17 41.89 30.88
N GLU A 31 27.49 41.08 29.87
CA GLU A 31 26.63 39.99 29.44
C GLU A 31 26.60 38.91 30.54
N ALA A 32 25.42 38.66 31.10
CA ALA A 32 25.25 37.73 32.19
C ALA A 32 25.37 36.29 31.66
N ALA A 33 26.53 35.67 31.90
CA ALA A 33 26.78 34.29 31.49
C ALA A 33 25.72 33.36 32.08
N GLN A 34 24.92 32.75 31.21
CA GLN A 34 24.03 31.65 31.61
C GLN A 34 24.89 30.49 32.15
N PRO A 35 24.42 29.78 33.20
CA PRO A 35 25.13 28.59 33.67
C PRO A 35 25.18 27.57 32.54
N ALA A 36 26.39 27.20 32.11
CA ALA A 36 26.57 26.22 31.04
C ALA A 36 25.87 24.91 31.41
N LYS A 37 25.05 24.37 30.48
CA LYS A 37 24.38 23.08 30.69
C LYS A 37 25.46 22.02 31.02
N PRO A 38 25.29 21.22 32.07
CA PRO A 38 26.26 20.20 32.42
C PRO A 38 26.34 19.16 31.29
N ALA A 39 27.52 18.57 31.06
CA ALA A 39 27.79 17.75 29.87
C ALA A 39 26.75 16.64 29.64
N TRP A 40 26.31 15.94 30.70
CA TRP A 40 25.27 14.90 30.62
C TRP A 40 23.92 15.40 30.07
N MET A 41 23.60 16.68 30.26
CA MET A 41 22.36 17.29 29.78
C MET A 41 22.48 17.69 28.32
N ALA A 42 23.67 18.10 27.87
CA ALA A 42 23.97 18.31 26.45
C ALA A 42 24.10 16.98 25.67
N GLU A 43 24.59 15.92 26.34
CA GLU A 43 24.67 14.56 25.83
C GLU A 43 23.27 13.93 25.70
N MET A 44 22.40 14.11 26.71
CA MET A 44 20.99 13.72 26.64
C MET A 44 20.19 14.52 25.60
N GLU A 45 20.53 15.79 25.38
CA GLU A 45 19.99 16.61 24.27
C GLU A 45 20.62 16.29 22.89
N ALA A 46 21.58 15.36 22.83
CA ALA A 46 22.26 14.90 21.62
C ALA A 46 22.05 13.39 21.35
N LEU A 47 21.17 12.73 22.11
CA LEU A 47 20.62 11.42 21.74
C LEU A 47 19.48 11.65 20.74
N ASP A 48 19.62 11.12 19.53
CA ASP A 48 18.53 11.12 18.55
C ASP A 48 17.35 10.26 19.06
N ASP A 49 16.11 10.75 18.90
CA ASP A 49 14.92 9.94 19.11
C ASP A 49 14.90 8.77 18.08
N GLU A 50 14.53 7.57 18.54
CA GLU A 50 14.32 6.42 17.65
C GLU A 50 13.09 6.66 16.76
N LYS A 51 13.20 6.39 15.45
CA LYS A 51 12.18 6.78 14.47
C LYS A 51 11.53 5.57 13.82
N GLY A 52 10.20 5.53 13.91
CA GLY A 52 9.41 4.42 13.43
C GLY A 52 9.46 3.22 14.39
N VAL A 53 9.01 2.07 13.88
CA VAL A 53 8.86 0.84 14.68
C VAL A 53 10.17 0.37 15.34
N THR A 54 10.07 -0.05 16.60
CA THR A 54 11.17 -0.63 17.37
C THR A 54 11.08 -2.15 17.52
N CYS A 55 12.21 -2.80 17.75
CA CYS A 55 12.28 -4.23 18.01
C CYS A 55 11.68 -4.55 19.39
N ALA A 56 10.60 -5.33 19.42
CA ALA A 56 9.90 -5.79 20.64
C ALA A 56 10.73 -6.63 21.63
N VAL A 57 12.05 -6.79 21.42
CA VAL A 57 13.00 -7.46 22.31
C VAL A 57 14.06 -6.52 22.89
N CYS A 58 14.71 -5.68 22.07
CA CYS A 58 15.73 -4.74 22.55
C CYS A 58 15.25 -3.28 22.67
N GLN A 59 14.05 -2.96 22.18
CA GLN A 59 13.46 -1.60 22.13
C GLN A 59 14.23 -0.60 21.25
N GLU A 60 15.21 -1.06 20.48
CA GLU A 60 15.94 -0.31 19.46
C GLU A 60 15.29 -0.52 18.09
N GLY A 61 15.35 0.48 17.22
CA GLY A 61 14.89 0.44 15.82
C GLY A 61 16.04 0.74 14.85
N ARG A 62 15.76 1.49 13.77
CA ARG A 62 16.76 1.80 12.74
C ARG A 62 17.77 2.86 13.17
N THR A 63 17.41 3.81 14.03
CA THR A 63 18.32 4.85 14.52
C THR A 63 19.45 4.21 15.32
N PHE A 64 19.13 3.32 16.26
CA PHE A 64 20.14 2.69 17.12
C PHE A 64 20.73 1.37 16.57
N GLN A 65 20.05 0.64 15.69
CA GLN A 65 20.55 -0.60 15.07
C GLN A 65 20.47 -0.58 13.52
N PRO A 66 21.10 0.38 12.83
CA PRO A 66 20.94 0.58 11.37
C PRO A 66 21.44 -0.59 10.49
N SER A 67 22.19 -1.54 11.05
CA SER A 67 22.74 -2.72 10.37
C SER A 67 21.98 -4.02 10.65
N GLU A 68 21.02 -4.02 11.58
CA GLU A 68 20.16 -5.17 11.88
C GLU A 68 18.87 -5.11 11.06
N LEU A 69 18.51 -6.21 10.40
CA LEU A 69 17.29 -6.24 9.61
C LEU A 69 16.07 -6.33 10.53
N LEU A 70 15.32 -5.25 10.62
CA LEU A 70 14.02 -5.20 11.29
C LEU A 70 12.92 -5.83 10.41
N GLY A 71 11.96 -6.51 11.02
CA GLY A 71 10.83 -7.14 10.33
C GLY A 71 9.55 -7.13 11.18
N LEU A 72 8.38 -7.00 10.54
CA LEU A 72 7.08 -7.07 11.21
C LEU A 72 6.64 -8.53 11.41
N TYR A 73 6.19 -8.88 12.62
CA TYR A 73 5.45 -10.11 12.82
C TYR A 73 4.09 -10.04 12.12
N ALA A 74 3.79 -11.03 11.28
CA ALA A 74 2.53 -11.10 10.54
C ALA A 74 1.98 -12.52 10.45
N TYR A 75 0.71 -12.62 10.06
CA TYR A 75 0.00 -13.86 9.84
C TYR A 75 -0.56 -13.89 8.42
N MET A 76 0.01 -14.77 7.60
CA MET A 76 -0.30 -14.99 6.19
C MET A 76 -1.19 -16.23 6.05
N LYS A 77 -2.40 -16.08 5.48
CA LYS A 77 -3.32 -17.19 5.19
C LYS A 77 -3.59 -17.35 3.70
N LYS A 78 -3.93 -18.57 3.27
CA LYS A 78 -4.41 -18.86 1.92
C LYS A 78 -5.87 -18.42 1.75
N VAL A 79 -6.11 -17.58 0.76
CA VAL A 79 -7.44 -17.25 0.21
C VAL A 79 -7.68 -18.08 -1.05
N THR A 80 -8.93 -18.42 -1.32
CA THR A 80 -9.32 -19.22 -2.50
C THR A 80 -10.61 -18.67 -3.07
N ILE A 81 -10.53 -18.06 -4.26
CA ILE A 81 -11.65 -17.37 -4.91
C ILE A 81 -12.06 -18.16 -6.16
N ALA A 82 -13.36 -18.40 -6.36
CA ALA A 82 -13.83 -19.02 -7.58
C ALA A 82 -13.71 -18.05 -8.76
N ALA A 83 -13.35 -18.54 -9.95
CA ALA A 83 -13.21 -17.69 -11.14
C ALA A 83 -14.50 -16.91 -11.48
N GLY A 84 -15.68 -17.47 -11.16
CA GLY A 84 -16.98 -16.81 -11.34
C GLY A 84 -17.39 -15.84 -10.22
N GLN A 85 -16.50 -15.49 -9.29
CA GLN A 85 -16.75 -14.56 -8.18
C GLN A 85 -15.86 -13.30 -8.27
N GLY A 86 -15.66 -12.75 -9.48
CA GLY A 86 -14.82 -11.56 -9.68
C GLY A 86 -13.38 -11.77 -9.21
N GLY A 87 -12.85 -12.97 -9.50
CA GLY A 87 -11.63 -13.51 -8.89
C GLY A 87 -10.70 -14.19 -9.89
N ALA A 88 -10.91 -13.97 -11.19
CA ALA A 88 -10.02 -14.42 -12.25
C ALA A 88 -8.74 -13.57 -12.26
N THR A 89 -7.57 -14.18 -11.99
CA THR A 89 -6.31 -13.42 -11.79
C THR A 89 -6.05 -12.40 -12.90
N GLY A 90 -6.20 -12.81 -14.16
CA GLY A 90 -5.95 -11.96 -15.32
C GLY A 90 -6.96 -10.82 -15.53
N ASP A 91 -8.13 -10.87 -14.90
CA ASP A 91 -9.09 -9.76 -14.94
C ASP A 91 -8.79 -8.77 -13.81
N ILE A 92 -8.60 -9.30 -12.59
CA ILE A 92 -8.34 -8.51 -11.37
C ILE A 92 -6.90 -7.93 -11.27
N ASP A 93 -6.00 -8.33 -12.17
CA ASP A 93 -4.68 -7.71 -12.40
C ASP A 93 -4.63 -6.81 -13.65
N GLY A 94 -5.69 -6.81 -14.47
CA GLY A 94 -5.80 -6.01 -15.70
C GLY A 94 -5.18 -6.61 -16.96
N THR A 95 -4.60 -7.81 -16.92
CA THR A 95 -4.07 -8.51 -18.12
C THR A 95 -5.11 -8.61 -19.25
N VAL A 96 -6.34 -9.02 -18.92
CA VAL A 96 -7.45 -9.20 -19.88
C VAL A 96 -7.94 -7.85 -20.43
N MET A 97 -7.94 -6.80 -19.61
CA MET A 97 -8.24 -5.43 -20.02
C MET A 97 -7.19 -4.94 -21.03
N LEU A 98 -5.90 -5.00 -20.67
CA LEU A 98 -4.78 -4.56 -21.49
C LEU A 98 -4.72 -5.26 -22.85
N LEU A 99 -4.95 -6.58 -22.88
CA LEU A 99 -5.01 -7.38 -24.10
C LEU A 99 -6.34 -7.23 -24.89
N SER A 100 -7.32 -6.52 -24.31
CA SER A 100 -8.58 -6.17 -24.97
C SER A 100 -8.65 -4.69 -25.42
N LEU A 101 -7.63 -3.89 -25.15
CA LEU A 101 -7.47 -2.54 -25.70
C LEU A 101 -7.33 -2.56 -27.24
N PRO A 102 -7.67 -1.46 -27.94
CA PRO A 102 -7.50 -1.36 -29.39
C PRO A 102 -6.02 -1.37 -29.81
N MET A 103 -5.78 -1.75 -31.08
CA MET A 103 -4.45 -1.71 -31.70
C MET A 103 -4.06 -0.32 -32.22
N SER A 104 -5.01 0.60 -32.34
CA SER A 104 -4.84 1.97 -32.79
C SER A 104 -5.52 2.95 -31.85
N LEU A 105 -5.01 4.18 -31.80
CA LEU A 105 -5.52 5.25 -30.93
C LEU A 105 -6.96 5.65 -31.35
N PRO A 106 -7.95 5.62 -30.43
CA PRO A 106 -9.25 6.24 -30.66
C PRO A 106 -9.10 7.76 -30.80
N ARG A 107 -9.87 8.41 -31.69
CA ARG A 107 -9.70 9.84 -32.04
C ARG A 107 -9.90 10.84 -30.88
N SER A 108 -10.36 10.38 -29.73
CA SER A 108 -10.58 11.16 -28.50
C SER A 108 -9.53 10.94 -27.41
N SER A 109 -8.82 9.80 -27.44
CA SER A 109 -8.04 9.33 -26.28
C SER A 109 -6.68 10.01 -26.16
N VAL A 110 -6.19 10.14 -24.92
CA VAL A 110 -4.87 10.73 -24.64
C VAL A 110 -3.75 9.82 -25.17
N GLU A 111 -3.04 10.28 -26.21
CA GLU A 111 -1.94 9.55 -26.88
C GLU A 111 -0.86 9.06 -25.89
N ALA A 112 -0.55 9.86 -24.87
CA ALA A 112 0.42 9.50 -23.84
C ALA A 112 0.01 8.25 -23.03
N TRP A 113 -1.29 8.12 -22.69
CA TRP A 113 -1.82 6.94 -22.01
C TRP A 113 -1.80 5.73 -22.94
N PHE A 114 -2.24 5.89 -24.19
CA PHE A 114 -2.21 4.81 -25.19
C PHE A 114 -0.81 4.25 -25.41
N ARG A 115 0.20 5.10 -25.58
CA ARG A 115 1.60 4.67 -25.72
C ARG A 115 2.06 3.84 -24.52
N LYS A 116 1.72 4.25 -23.29
CA LYS A 116 2.08 3.53 -22.06
C LYS A 116 1.32 2.22 -21.92
N ALA A 117 0.01 2.21 -22.16
CA ALA A 117 -0.83 1.02 -22.16
C ALA A 117 -0.35 -0.03 -23.18
N ARG A 118 0.08 0.41 -24.37
CA ARG A 118 0.68 -0.49 -25.37
C ARG A 118 2.01 -1.09 -24.93
N VAL A 119 2.84 -0.40 -24.13
CA VAL A 119 4.06 -1.00 -23.56
C VAL A 119 3.72 -2.16 -22.62
N ALA A 120 2.66 -2.02 -21.81
CA ALA A 120 2.15 -3.10 -20.96
C ALA A 120 1.59 -4.28 -21.80
N ALA A 121 0.67 -3.99 -22.72
CA ALA A 121 0.00 -5.01 -23.54
C ALA A 121 0.98 -5.79 -24.42
N ASN A 122 1.92 -5.11 -25.08
CA ASN A 122 2.93 -5.75 -25.92
C ASN A 122 3.95 -6.59 -25.11
N ALA A 123 4.17 -6.27 -23.83
CA ALA A 123 5.03 -7.06 -22.95
C ALA A 123 4.32 -8.31 -22.42
N LEU A 124 2.99 -8.24 -22.23
CA LEU A 124 2.16 -9.38 -21.87
C LEU A 124 1.94 -10.35 -23.04
N GLU A 125 1.94 -9.88 -24.28
CA GLU A 125 1.63 -10.66 -25.47
C GLU A 125 2.56 -11.88 -25.62
N GLY A 126 1.96 -13.08 -25.77
CA GLY A 126 2.70 -14.36 -25.81
C GLY A 126 3.14 -14.92 -24.46
N SER A 127 3.07 -14.16 -23.36
CA SER A 127 3.46 -14.66 -22.02
C SER A 127 2.55 -15.80 -21.54
N ALA A 128 3.10 -16.74 -20.78
CA ALA A 128 2.33 -17.85 -20.20
C ALA A 128 1.22 -17.38 -19.25
N HIS A 129 1.36 -16.18 -18.66
CA HIS A 129 0.32 -15.52 -17.88
C HIS A 129 -0.84 -15.05 -18.76
N ALA A 130 -0.55 -14.24 -19.79
CA ALA A 130 -1.53 -13.77 -20.76
C ALA A 130 -2.30 -14.89 -21.45
N ILE A 131 -1.62 -15.96 -21.86
CA ILE A 131 -2.25 -17.14 -22.48
C ILE A 131 -3.24 -17.79 -21.49
N THR A 132 -2.88 -17.91 -20.22
CA THR A 132 -3.76 -18.47 -19.18
C THR A 132 -4.97 -17.56 -18.93
N ALA A 133 -4.73 -16.25 -18.78
CA ALA A 133 -5.74 -15.22 -18.55
C ALA A 133 -6.78 -15.16 -19.68
N MET A 134 -6.32 -15.02 -20.93
CA MET A 134 -7.20 -14.93 -22.11
C MET A 134 -7.95 -16.24 -22.38
N SER A 135 -7.37 -17.40 -22.03
CA SER A 135 -8.09 -18.68 -22.07
C SER A 135 -9.24 -18.71 -21.09
N ALA A 136 -9.01 -18.30 -19.83
CA ALA A 136 -10.04 -18.25 -18.79
C ALA A 136 -11.15 -17.22 -19.11
N ALA A 137 -10.77 -16.03 -19.60
CA ALA A 137 -11.71 -14.98 -19.96
C ALA A 137 -12.62 -15.32 -21.15
N ASN A 138 -12.24 -16.31 -21.98
CA ASN A 138 -13.06 -16.84 -23.07
C ASN A 138 -13.94 -18.03 -22.65
N SER A 139 -13.62 -18.73 -21.56
CA SER A 139 -14.41 -19.87 -21.08
C SER A 139 -15.63 -19.45 -20.25
N THR A 140 -16.67 -18.96 -20.92
CA THR A 140 -17.95 -18.54 -20.31
C THR A 140 -18.96 -19.69 -20.09
N SER A 141 -18.52 -20.94 -20.14
CA SER A 141 -19.40 -22.12 -20.05
C SER A 141 -19.70 -22.56 -18.61
N SER A 142 -20.97 -22.54 -18.25
CA SER A 142 -21.55 -22.80 -16.91
C SER A 142 -21.51 -24.27 -16.44
N GLY A 143 -20.52 -25.04 -16.87
CA GLY A 143 -20.40 -26.49 -16.57
C GLY A 143 -18.99 -26.97 -16.20
N SER A 144 -17.98 -26.09 -16.19
CA SER A 144 -16.66 -26.43 -15.66
C SER A 144 -16.66 -26.33 -14.13
N SER A 145 -16.06 -27.31 -13.44
CA SER A 145 -15.72 -27.18 -12.01
C SER A 145 -14.66 -26.09 -11.88
N GLY A 146 -15.10 -24.84 -11.72
CA GLY A 146 -14.30 -23.64 -11.93
C GLY A 146 -12.97 -23.67 -11.17
N ARG A 147 -11.87 -23.53 -11.91
CA ARG A 147 -10.53 -23.45 -11.32
C ARG A 147 -10.48 -22.27 -10.35
N SER A 148 -10.39 -22.57 -9.06
CA SER A 148 -10.26 -21.55 -8.03
C SER A 148 -8.86 -20.96 -8.03
N ASN A 149 -8.74 -19.64 -8.03
CA ASN A 149 -7.44 -18.98 -7.88
C ASN A 149 -7.05 -18.93 -6.41
N HIS A 150 -5.74 -19.03 -6.16
CA HIS A 150 -5.17 -19.09 -4.83
C HIS A 150 -4.30 -17.86 -4.62
N PHE A 151 -4.59 -17.12 -3.54
CA PHE A 151 -3.87 -15.92 -3.15
C PHE A 151 -3.48 -16.04 -1.67
N ILE A 152 -2.60 -15.17 -1.22
CA ILE A 152 -2.43 -14.90 0.21
C ILE A 152 -3.26 -13.68 0.61
N THR A 153 -3.61 -13.61 1.88
CA THR A 153 -3.84 -12.33 2.56
C THR A 153 -3.10 -12.35 3.89
N THR A 154 -2.44 -11.26 4.22
CA THR A 154 -1.60 -11.10 5.41
C THR A 154 -2.15 -10.03 6.34
N VAL A 155 -2.09 -10.25 7.64
CA VAL A 155 -2.47 -9.29 8.69
C VAL A 155 -1.37 -9.18 9.74
N SER A 156 -1.27 -8.04 10.43
CA SER A 156 -0.26 -7.80 11.47
C SER A 156 -0.81 -7.07 12.70
N ALA A 157 -0.20 -7.35 13.85
CA ALA A 157 -0.40 -6.60 15.10
C ALA A 157 0.57 -5.42 15.27
N GLY A 158 1.45 -5.14 14.30
CA GLY A 158 2.37 -4.00 14.31
C GLY A 158 3.67 -4.21 15.10
N ASN A 159 3.80 -5.31 15.86
CA ASN A 159 5.02 -5.59 16.62
C ASN A 159 6.18 -5.95 15.66
N ALA A 160 7.24 -5.15 15.65
CA ALA A 160 8.46 -5.43 14.88
C ALA A 160 9.52 -6.17 15.73
N ILE A 161 10.47 -6.82 15.06
CA ILE A 161 11.60 -7.51 15.69
C ILE A 161 12.81 -7.56 14.73
N HIS A 162 14.03 -7.43 15.24
CA HIS A 162 15.22 -7.69 14.44
C HIS A 162 15.33 -9.19 14.12
N CYS A 163 15.68 -9.55 12.90
CA CYS A 163 15.82 -10.95 12.45
C CYS A 163 16.85 -11.71 13.31
N SER A 164 17.91 -11.06 13.80
CA SER A 164 18.84 -11.69 14.75
C SER A 164 18.22 -11.85 16.14
N CYS A 165 17.44 -10.89 16.65
CA CYS A 165 16.69 -11.01 17.90
C CYS A 165 15.67 -12.15 17.84
N HIS A 166 14.94 -12.29 16.73
CA HIS A 166 14.07 -13.45 16.50
C HIS A 166 14.86 -14.76 16.47
N SER A 167 16.00 -14.82 15.77
CA SER A 167 16.83 -16.02 15.71
C SER A 167 17.40 -16.45 17.07
N LYS A 168 17.87 -15.48 17.87
CA LYS A 168 18.32 -15.67 19.26
C LYS A 168 17.16 -16.17 20.15
N ALA A 169 15.98 -15.55 20.03
CA ALA A 169 14.76 -15.94 20.72
C ALA A 169 14.28 -17.37 20.37
N LYS A 170 14.17 -17.69 19.08
CA LYS A 170 13.81 -19.01 18.53
C LYS A 170 14.73 -20.11 19.05
N ALA A 171 16.04 -19.85 19.14
CA ALA A 171 17.00 -20.78 19.71
C ALA A 171 16.80 -20.99 21.22
N ALA A 172 16.59 -19.91 21.98
CA ALA A 172 16.34 -19.99 23.43
C ALA A 172 15.01 -20.69 23.77
N ASP A 173 13.93 -20.34 23.07
CA ASP A 173 12.58 -20.90 23.27
C ASP A 173 12.53 -22.40 22.95
N ARG A 174 13.20 -22.85 21.88
CA ARG A 174 13.32 -24.27 21.52
C ARG A 174 14.14 -25.05 22.55
N ASN A 175 15.20 -24.44 23.08
CA ASN A 175 16.12 -25.09 24.01
C ASN A 175 15.69 -24.96 25.50
N HIS A 176 14.53 -24.36 25.78
CA HIS A 176 14.10 -24.06 27.16
C HIS A 176 13.74 -25.35 27.95
N PRO A 177 14.44 -25.67 29.05
CA PRO A 177 14.51 -27.04 29.61
C PRO A 177 13.22 -27.55 30.28
N LYS A 178 12.22 -26.69 30.51
CA LYS A 178 10.94 -27.06 31.16
C LYS A 178 9.70 -26.86 30.28
N ALA A 179 9.84 -26.12 29.18
CA ALA A 179 8.73 -25.73 28.31
C ALA A 179 9.29 -25.26 26.95
N PRO A 180 9.89 -26.17 26.17
CA PRO A 180 10.38 -25.87 24.82
C PRO A 180 9.19 -25.52 23.92
N LYS A 181 9.37 -24.57 23.01
CA LYS A 181 8.29 -24.06 22.15
C LYS A 181 8.61 -24.26 20.68
N SER A 182 7.57 -24.33 19.87
CA SER A 182 7.70 -24.09 18.43
C SER A 182 8.06 -22.63 18.15
N GLU A 183 8.66 -22.35 17.00
CA GLU A 183 9.08 -21.01 16.59
C GLU A 183 7.95 -19.97 16.69
N TRP A 184 6.77 -20.30 16.16
CA TRP A 184 5.64 -19.37 16.06
C TRP A 184 4.84 -19.24 17.37
N GLU A 185 4.83 -20.30 18.19
CA GLU A 185 4.36 -20.24 19.58
C GLU A 185 5.24 -19.30 20.42
N GLY A 186 6.57 -19.43 20.31
CA GLY A 186 7.53 -18.52 20.94
C GLY A 186 7.41 -17.08 20.42
N ALA A 187 7.30 -16.91 19.10
CA ALA A 187 7.09 -15.61 18.46
C ALA A 187 5.84 -14.89 18.99
N SER A 188 4.73 -15.61 19.18
CA SER A 188 3.47 -15.05 19.70
C SER A 188 3.65 -14.30 21.04
N LEU A 189 4.57 -14.74 21.90
CA LEU A 189 4.86 -14.10 23.19
C LEU A 189 5.42 -12.69 23.04
N ARG A 190 6.13 -12.42 21.93
CA ARG A 190 6.74 -11.14 21.58
C ARG A 190 5.85 -10.32 20.65
N ASN A 191 4.97 -10.98 19.90
CA ASN A 191 3.89 -10.39 19.12
C ASN A 191 2.63 -10.11 19.97
N SER A 192 2.78 -9.68 21.22
CA SER A 192 1.67 -9.32 22.13
C SER A 192 0.55 -10.39 22.28
N ARG A 193 0.93 -11.69 22.24
CA ARG A 193 0.06 -12.88 22.23
C ARG A 193 -0.82 -13.05 20.98
N VAL A 194 -0.61 -12.26 19.94
CA VAL A 194 -1.23 -12.43 18.62
C VAL A 194 -0.45 -13.49 17.84
N THR A 195 -1.12 -14.37 17.11
CA THR A 195 -0.43 -15.41 16.33
C THR A 195 0.25 -14.80 15.11
N CYS A 196 1.43 -15.31 14.77
CA CYS A 196 2.16 -14.98 13.55
C CYS A 196 2.72 -16.27 12.93
N ASN A 197 2.98 -16.27 11.63
CA ASN A 197 3.60 -17.39 10.90
C ASN A 197 4.63 -16.95 9.86
N VAL A 198 4.92 -15.65 9.80
CA VAL A 198 5.94 -15.03 8.95
C VAL A 198 6.49 -13.79 9.65
N ILE A 199 7.72 -13.43 9.31
CA ILE A 199 8.27 -12.08 9.55
C ILE A 199 8.44 -11.44 8.18
N LEU A 200 7.79 -10.30 7.95
CA LEU A 200 7.97 -9.53 6.72
C LEU A 200 9.15 -8.55 6.93
N PRO A 201 10.25 -8.65 6.17
CA PRO A 201 11.39 -7.77 6.35
C PRO A 201 11.04 -6.33 5.97
N LEU A 202 11.43 -5.38 6.80
CA LEU A 202 11.28 -3.96 6.51
C LEU A 202 12.46 -3.52 5.66
N VAL A 203 12.30 -3.64 4.34
CA VAL A 203 13.31 -3.16 3.39
C VAL A 203 13.14 -1.66 3.19
N SER A 204 14.24 -0.91 3.31
CA SER A 204 14.30 0.52 3.05
C SER A 204 15.55 0.83 2.24
N THR A 205 15.39 1.56 1.14
CA THR A 205 16.46 1.85 0.16
C THR A 205 17.31 3.07 0.53
N LYS A 206 16.89 3.90 1.50
CA LYS A 206 17.50 5.22 1.74
C LYS A 206 18.55 5.27 2.86
N THR A 207 18.41 4.46 3.91
CA THR A 207 19.09 4.69 5.20
C THR A 207 19.67 3.43 5.87
N SER A 208 19.39 2.25 5.34
CA SER A 208 19.73 0.98 5.98
C SER A 208 21.16 0.53 5.67
N SER A 209 22.00 0.31 6.69
CA SER A 209 23.34 -0.29 6.54
C SER A 209 23.31 -1.83 6.65
N VAL A 210 22.11 -2.41 6.69
CA VAL A 210 21.85 -3.86 6.66
C VAL A 210 22.53 -4.51 5.45
N PRO A 211 23.30 -5.61 5.65
CA PRO A 211 23.87 -6.37 4.53
C PRO A 211 22.80 -6.93 3.58
N LEU A 212 23.01 -6.82 2.27
CA LEU A 212 22.08 -7.33 1.24
C LEU A 212 21.70 -8.80 1.46
N MET A 213 22.69 -9.64 1.80
CA MET A 213 22.50 -11.07 2.13
C MET A 213 21.46 -11.29 3.26
N SER A 214 21.34 -10.37 4.22
CA SER A 214 20.32 -10.45 5.28
C SER A 214 18.91 -10.22 4.72
N VAL A 215 18.77 -9.28 3.78
CA VAL A 215 17.52 -8.98 3.08
C VAL A 215 17.13 -10.13 2.15
N GLU A 216 18.07 -10.63 1.35
CA GLU A 216 17.87 -11.77 0.44
C GLU A 216 17.41 -13.03 1.18
N ASN A 217 18.05 -13.38 2.31
CA ASN A 217 17.63 -14.51 3.14
C ASN A 217 16.22 -14.31 3.72
N ALA A 218 15.89 -13.13 4.25
CA ALA A 218 14.56 -12.87 4.80
C ALA A 218 13.46 -12.90 3.72
N LEU A 219 13.73 -12.37 2.52
CA LEU A 219 12.83 -12.47 1.37
C LEU A 219 12.68 -13.93 0.88
N ALA A 220 13.76 -14.73 0.92
CA ALA A 220 13.69 -16.15 0.62
C ALA A 220 12.80 -16.90 1.62
N ASP A 221 12.91 -16.60 2.93
CA ASP A 221 12.04 -17.18 3.96
C ASP A 221 10.57 -16.78 3.78
N VAL A 222 10.27 -15.51 3.49
CA VAL A 222 8.90 -15.08 3.13
C VAL A 222 8.37 -15.83 1.92
N ASN A 223 9.18 -16.01 0.87
CA ASN A 223 8.81 -16.77 -0.32
C ASN A 223 8.59 -18.27 -0.03
N ASN A 224 9.37 -18.86 0.88
CA ASN A 224 9.18 -20.23 1.34
C ASN A 224 7.87 -20.38 2.13
N VAL A 225 7.55 -19.45 3.05
CA VAL A 225 6.25 -19.43 3.75
C VAL A 225 5.09 -19.24 2.77
N MET A 226 5.21 -18.33 1.81
CA MET A 226 4.18 -18.08 0.79
C MET A 226 3.92 -19.34 -0.06
N ALA A 227 4.99 -20.00 -0.52
CA ALA A 227 4.88 -21.24 -1.30
C ALA A 227 4.23 -22.38 -0.51
N ASN A 228 4.59 -22.55 0.77
CA ASN A 228 4.01 -23.54 1.67
C ASN A 228 2.52 -23.26 1.94
N THR A 229 2.16 -22.00 2.20
CA THR A 229 0.77 -21.56 2.44
C THR A 229 -0.11 -21.75 1.21
N LEU A 230 0.39 -21.45 0.01
CA LEU A 230 -0.35 -21.63 -1.24
C LEU A 230 -0.43 -23.10 -1.70
N GLY A 231 0.59 -23.91 -1.37
CA GLY A 231 0.82 -25.25 -1.93
C GLY A 231 1.53 -25.25 -3.29
N VAL A 232 2.02 -24.09 -3.74
CA VAL A 232 2.72 -23.88 -5.01
C VAL A 232 3.58 -22.61 -4.91
N ARG A 233 4.75 -22.57 -5.55
CA ARG A 233 5.57 -21.35 -5.61
C ARG A 233 4.84 -20.25 -6.41
N PRO A 234 4.81 -18.99 -5.93
CA PRO A 234 4.32 -17.85 -6.71
C PRO A 234 5.09 -17.72 -8.03
N LYS A 235 4.40 -17.29 -9.10
CA LYS A 235 5.04 -16.99 -10.41
C LYS A 235 5.75 -15.62 -10.44
N SER A 236 5.36 -14.71 -9.54
CA SER A 236 5.90 -13.36 -9.42
C SER A 236 5.73 -12.90 -7.97
N THR A 237 6.81 -12.43 -7.36
CA THR A 237 6.81 -11.84 -6.02
C THR A 237 6.09 -10.49 -6.01
N LEU A 238 6.31 -9.66 -7.04
CA LEU A 238 5.63 -8.38 -7.25
C LEU A 238 4.10 -8.55 -7.25
N TRP A 239 3.57 -9.41 -8.13
CA TRP A 239 2.11 -9.62 -8.20
C TRP A 239 1.54 -10.34 -6.98
N GLY A 240 2.33 -11.21 -6.32
CA GLY A 240 1.97 -11.76 -5.02
C GLY A 240 1.76 -10.66 -3.95
N CYS A 241 2.71 -9.73 -3.85
CA CYS A 241 2.66 -8.60 -2.91
C CYS A 241 1.51 -7.63 -3.26
N LEU A 242 1.39 -7.22 -4.53
CA LEU A 242 0.32 -6.32 -4.99
C LEU A 242 -1.07 -6.90 -4.72
N HIS A 243 -1.29 -8.20 -4.95
CA HIS A 243 -2.56 -8.84 -4.60
C HIS A 243 -2.80 -8.87 -3.09
N ASP A 244 -1.79 -9.16 -2.27
CA ASP A 244 -1.91 -9.17 -0.81
C ASP A 244 -2.34 -7.79 -0.27
N ILE A 245 -1.64 -6.72 -0.68
CA ILE A 245 -1.99 -5.32 -0.35
C ILE A 245 -3.43 -5.00 -0.80
N ARG A 246 -3.76 -5.32 -2.06
CA ARG A 246 -5.11 -5.06 -2.61
C ARG A 246 -6.18 -5.82 -1.84
N PHE A 247 -5.93 -7.04 -1.39
CA PHE A 247 -6.86 -7.78 -0.53
C PHE A 247 -6.93 -7.16 0.87
N LEU A 248 -5.83 -6.78 1.50
CA LEU A 248 -5.83 -6.15 2.82
C LEU A 248 -6.67 -4.85 2.83
N LEU A 249 -6.45 -3.97 1.85
CA LEU A 249 -7.22 -2.74 1.67
C LEU A 249 -8.69 -3.02 1.31
N LEU A 250 -8.98 -4.02 0.47
CA LEU A 250 -10.35 -4.41 0.14
C LEU A 250 -11.09 -5.00 1.34
N ARG A 251 -10.41 -5.75 2.20
CA ARG A 251 -10.98 -6.31 3.45
C ARG A 251 -11.32 -5.22 4.46
N MET A 252 -10.46 -4.23 4.62
CA MET A 252 -10.78 -3.00 5.36
C MET A 252 -12.00 -2.29 4.76
N ALA A 253 -12.00 -2.09 3.44
CA ALA A 253 -13.10 -1.43 2.74
C ALA A 253 -14.44 -2.20 2.84
N TYR A 254 -14.42 -3.52 2.98
CA TYR A 254 -15.61 -4.34 3.29
C TYR A 254 -15.93 -4.46 4.78
N GLY A 255 -15.10 -3.89 5.67
CA GLY A 255 -15.32 -3.93 7.11
C GLY A 255 -15.02 -5.29 7.76
N GLU A 256 -14.10 -6.08 7.19
CA GLU A 256 -13.75 -7.39 7.72
C GLU A 256 -12.92 -7.33 9.01
N ALA A 257 -13.23 -8.24 9.94
CA ALA A 257 -12.50 -8.42 11.19
C ALA A 257 -11.13 -9.07 10.92
N LEU A 258 -10.13 -8.26 10.58
CA LEU A 258 -8.74 -8.73 10.36
C LEU A 258 -8.19 -9.52 11.57
N ASN A 259 -8.60 -9.12 12.78
CA ASN A 259 -8.24 -9.79 14.03
C ASN A 259 -8.84 -11.21 14.18
N ALA A 260 -9.83 -11.61 13.38
CA ALA A 260 -10.35 -12.97 13.37
C ALA A 260 -9.37 -13.99 12.77
N ASP A 261 -8.36 -13.54 12.01
CA ASP A 261 -7.35 -14.42 11.42
C ASP A 261 -6.22 -14.79 12.40
N CYS A 262 -5.86 -13.87 13.31
CA CYS A 262 -4.66 -13.99 14.15
C CYS A 262 -4.86 -13.70 15.65
N GLY A 263 -6.04 -13.24 16.06
CA GLY A 263 -6.37 -12.87 17.44
C GLY A 263 -6.08 -11.42 17.83
N GLY A 264 -5.67 -10.54 16.91
CA GLY A 264 -5.36 -9.13 17.22
C GLY A 264 -5.02 -8.27 16.00
N GLY A 265 -4.43 -7.10 16.26
CA GLY A 265 -4.19 -6.05 15.27
C GLY A 265 -5.35 -5.06 15.12
N SER A 266 -5.00 -3.83 14.74
CA SER A 266 -5.91 -2.69 14.56
C SER A 266 -5.94 -2.24 13.10
N SER A 267 -6.82 -1.30 12.77
CA SER A 267 -6.83 -0.61 11.48
C SER A 267 -5.45 -0.02 11.17
N SER A 268 -4.83 0.70 12.13
CA SER A 268 -3.48 1.28 11.98
C SER A 268 -2.39 0.22 11.84
N SER A 269 -2.35 -0.84 12.66
CA SER A 269 -1.28 -1.84 12.55
C SER A 269 -1.29 -2.62 11.24
N ASN A 270 -2.45 -2.66 10.56
CA ASN A 270 -2.58 -3.24 9.23
C ASN A 270 -2.36 -2.21 8.10
N PHE A 271 -2.58 -0.91 8.31
CA PHE A 271 -2.09 0.13 7.40
C PHE A 271 -0.56 0.24 7.43
N LEU A 272 0.05 0.10 8.62
CA LEU A 272 1.50 0.03 8.82
C LEU A 272 2.11 -1.13 8.01
N LEU A 273 1.49 -2.31 8.09
CA LEU A 273 1.79 -3.45 7.22
C LEU A 273 1.67 -3.09 5.73
N ALA A 274 0.56 -2.48 5.30
CA ALA A 274 0.33 -2.15 3.90
C ALA A 274 1.38 -1.16 3.34
N LEU A 275 1.82 -0.17 4.13
CA LEU A 275 2.86 0.79 3.75
C LEU A 275 4.22 0.10 3.53
N TYR A 276 4.63 -0.80 4.43
CA TYR A 276 5.86 -1.56 4.23
C TYR A 276 5.75 -2.60 3.09
N GLN A 277 4.57 -3.17 2.86
CA GLN A 277 4.33 -4.00 1.67
C GLN A 277 4.42 -3.19 0.37
N LEU A 278 3.97 -1.93 0.36
CA LEU A 278 4.15 -1.02 -0.79
C LEU A 278 5.63 -0.72 -1.06
N TYR A 279 6.45 -0.45 -0.05
CA TYR A 279 7.91 -0.30 -0.23
C TYR A 279 8.55 -1.60 -0.76
N THR A 280 8.12 -2.74 -0.25
CA THR A 280 8.54 -4.06 -0.74
C THR A 280 8.10 -4.29 -2.21
N ALA A 281 6.94 -3.77 -2.62
CA ALA A 281 6.43 -3.88 -3.98
C ALA A 281 7.20 -2.99 -4.98
N ASP A 282 7.59 -1.76 -4.63
CA ASP A 282 8.46 -0.96 -5.52
C ASP A 282 9.84 -1.61 -5.67
N MET A 283 10.43 -2.13 -4.59
CA MET A 283 11.66 -2.94 -4.66
C MET A 283 11.49 -4.16 -5.59
N PHE A 284 10.40 -4.93 -5.47
CA PHE A 284 10.14 -6.03 -6.40
C PHE A 284 9.91 -5.57 -7.85
N ALA A 285 9.38 -4.36 -8.08
CA ALA A 285 9.23 -3.80 -9.41
C ALA A 285 10.56 -3.38 -10.02
N ALA A 286 11.48 -2.80 -9.22
CA ALA A 286 12.84 -2.50 -9.64
C ALA A 286 13.64 -3.78 -9.96
N ASN A 287 13.61 -4.78 -9.08
CA ASN A 287 14.30 -6.06 -9.31
C ASN A 287 13.79 -6.75 -10.58
N ALA A 288 12.47 -6.78 -10.81
CA ALA A 288 11.88 -7.37 -12.01
C ALA A 288 12.25 -6.66 -13.33
N GLU A 289 12.78 -5.43 -13.29
CA GLU A 289 13.35 -4.77 -14.50
C GLU A 289 14.75 -5.29 -14.85
N HIS A 290 15.41 -5.98 -13.92
CA HIS A 290 16.76 -6.53 -14.07
C HIS A 290 16.77 -8.07 -14.15
N ASP A 291 15.94 -8.75 -13.36
CA ASP A 291 15.90 -10.22 -13.20
C ASP A 291 15.15 -10.95 -14.33
N GLU A 292 15.57 -10.73 -15.59
CA GLU A 292 15.10 -11.38 -16.84
C GLU A 292 13.58 -11.39 -17.12
N SER A 293 12.76 -10.75 -16.28
CA SER A 293 11.30 -10.73 -16.33
C SER A 293 10.69 -9.32 -16.47
N PRO A 294 11.23 -8.45 -17.35
CA PRO A 294 10.85 -7.04 -17.41
C PRO A 294 9.39 -6.81 -17.83
N GLU A 295 8.70 -7.80 -18.39
CA GLU A 295 7.26 -7.78 -18.62
C GLU A 295 6.45 -7.72 -17.31
N VAL A 296 6.96 -8.29 -16.21
CA VAL A 296 6.31 -8.25 -14.89
C VAL A 296 6.22 -6.82 -14.37
N SER A 297 7.33 -6.07 -14.41
CA SER A 297 7.36 -4.65 -14.02
C SER A 297 6.66 -3.77 -15.05
N LYS A 298 6.87 -3.98 -16.36
CA LYS A 298 6.15 -3.23 -17.41
C LYS A 298 4.65 -3.38 -17.29
N HIS A 299 4.13 -4.57 -16.94
CA HIS A 299 2.73 -4.76 -16.64
C HIS A 299 2.30 -3.94 -15.42
N ALA A 300 2.93 -4.14 -14.27
CA ALA A 300 2.54 -3.49 -13.01
C ALA A 300 2.61 -1.94 -13.11
N ARG A 301 3.72 -1.40 -13.62
CA ARG A 301 3.90 0.06 -13.77
C ARG A 301 2.95 0.67 -14.80
N ASN A 302 2.62 0.01 -15.91
CA ASN A 302 1.79 0.63 -16.95
C ASN A 302 0.29 0.26 -16.88
N LEU A 303 -0.14 -0.56 -15.91
CA LEU A 303 -1.55 -0.93 -15.69
C LEU A 303 -2.47 0.28 -15.59
N SER A 304 -2.11 1.27 -14.76
CA SER A 304 -2.94 2.45 -14.51
C SER A 304 -3.23 3.26 -15.78
N TYR A 305 -2.25 3.41 -16.68
CA TYR A 305 -2.47 4.03 -17.99
C TYR A 305 -3.39 3.21 -18.90
N GLY A 306 -3.31 1.86 -18.82
CA GLY A 306 -4.24 0.97 -19.50
C GLY A 306 -5.67 1.09 -18.98
N PHE A 307 -5.83 1.29 -17.68
CA PHE A 307 -7.12 1.51 -17.02
C PHE A 307 -7.73 2.88 -17.37
N LEU A 308 -6.96 3.98 -17.30
CA LEU A 308 -7.45 5.31 -17.70
C LEU A 308 -7.91 5.35 -19.16
N LEU A 309 -7.18 4.69 -20.07
CA LEU A 309 -7.59 4.51 -21.46
C LEU A 309 -8.80 3.58 -21.58
N GLY A 310 -8.89 2.53 -20.75
CA GLY A 310 -10.02 1.61 -20.72
C GLY A 310 -11.32 2.33 -20.36
N GLU A 311 -11.33 3.09 -19.27
CA GLU A 311 -12.43 3.96 -18.84
C GLU A 311 -12.86 4.95 -19.93
N ASP A 312 -11.92 5.72 -20.50
CA ASP A 312 -12.17 6.64 -21.62
C ASP A 312 -12.90 5.94 -22.78
N ILE A 313 -12.43 4.75 -23.18
CA ILE A 313 -13.03 3.96 -24.26
C ILE A 313 -14.44 3.48 -23.91
N VAL A 314 -14.70 2.96 -22.71
CA VAL A 314 -16.02 2.40 -22.33
C VAL A 314 -17.06 3.48 -21.95
N ASP A 315 -16.65 4.75 -21.94
CA ASP A 315 -17.54 5.91 -21.83
C ASP A 315 -17.84 6.62 -23.15
N LEU A 316 -17.13 6.31 -24.25
CA LEU A 316 -17.45 6.85 -25.56
C LEU A 316 -18.90 6.50 -25.97
N PRO A 317 -19.72 7.46 -26.46
CA PRO A 317 -21.06 7.17 -26.96
C PRO A 317 -21.11 6.19 -28.15
N THR A 318 -19.96 5.91 -28.77
CA THR A 318 -19.77 4.96 -29.86
C THR A 318 -19.31 3.56 -29.40
N PHE A 319 -19.09 3.35 -28.10
CA PHE A 319 -18.71 2.05 -27.56
C PHE A 319 -19.91 1.11 -27.47
N ASP A 320 -19.91 0.06 -28.30
CA ASP A 320 -20.84 -1.05 -28.16
C ASP A 320 -20.15 -2.28 -27.54
N ARG A 321 -20.59 -2.61 -26.34
CA ARG A 321 -20.21 -3.82 -25.59
C ARG A 321 -20.63 -5.11 -26.29
N ASN A 322 -21.70 -5.11 -27.09
CA ASN A 322 -22.21 -6.30 -27.77
C ASN A 322 -21.53 -6.59 -29.12
N LEU A 323 -20.85 -5.59 -29.70
CA LEU A 323 -20.18 -5.66 -31.01
C LEU A 323 -19.30 -6.91 -31.19
N ASN A 324 -18.56 -7.31 -30.16
CA ASN A 324 -17.69 -8.49 -30.17
C ASN A 324 -17.24 -8.89 -28.74
N SER A 325 -16.56 -10.04 -28.60
CA SER A 325 -16.06 -10.52 -27.30
C SER A 325 -14.89 -9.70 -26.71
N ARG A 326 -14.17 -8.91 -27.51
CA ARG A 326 -13.15 -7.97 -27.02
C ARG A 326 -13.80 -6.80 -26.29
N SER A 327 -14.88 -6.22 -26.82
CA SER A 327 -15.63 -5.16 -26.14
C SER A 327 -16.09 -5.61 -24.74
N LYS A 328 -16.68 -6.82 -24.62
CA LYS A 328 -17.12 -7.37 -23.33
C LYS A 328 -15.98 -7.59 -22.33
N ARG A 329 -14.86 -8.17 -22.78
CA ARG A 329 -13.66 -8.35 -21.93
C ARG A 329 -13.02 -7.02 -21.51
N LEU A 330 -13.10 -5.98 -22.35
CA LEU A 330 -12.63 -4.64 -21.97
C LEU A 330 -13.56 -4.02 -20.92
N GLU A 331 -14.88 -4.03 -21.12
CA GLU A 331 -15.86 -3.47 -20.18
C GLU A 331 -15.76 -4.13 -18.79
N ARG A 332 -15.72 -5.47 -18.73
CA ARG A 332 -15.54 -6.22 -17.48
C ARG A 332 -14.15 -6.02 -16.88
N GLY A 333 -13.10 -6.09 -17.69
CA GLY A 333 -11.71 -5.96 -17.22
C GLY A 333 -11.40 -4.59 -16.63
N VAL A 334 -12.04 -3.52 -17.12
CA VAL A 334 -11.99 -2.18 -16.51
C VAL A 334 -12.60 -2.22 -15.09
N ALA A 335 -13.80 -2.81 -14.93
CA ALA A 335 -14.46 -2.92 -13.62
C ALA A 335 -13.71 -3.84 -12.63
N GLU A 336 -13.18 -4.99 -13.07
CA GLU A 336 -12.44 -5.92 -12.20
C GLU A 336 -11.05 -5.41 -11.79
N SER A 337 -10.37 -4.64 -12.66
CA SER A 337 -9.01 -4.17 -12.40
C SER A 337 -8.92 -2.84 -11.65
N ALA A 338 -10.00 -2.04 -11.56
CA ALA A 338 -9.98 -0.69 -10.98
C ALA A 338 -9.28 -0.57 -9.60
N PRO A 339 -9.50 -1.48 -8.61
CA PRO A 339 -8.79 -1.42 -7.34
C PRO A 339 -7.28 -1.68 -7.44
N MET A 340 -6.83 -2.44 -8.44
CA MET A 340 -5.41 -2.67 -8.70
C MET A 340 -4.79 -1.53 -9.50
N ALA A 341 -5.51 -0.97 -10.47
CA ALA A 341 -5.07 0.18 -11.23
C ALA A 341 -4.88 1.43 -10.35
N ALA A 342 -5.77 1.65 -9.37
CA ALA A 342 -5.62 2.65 -8.33
C ALA A 342 -4.35 2.44 -7.49
N LEU A 343 -4.14 1.20 -7.00
CA LEU A 343 -2.97 0.84 -6.20
C LEU A 343 -1.65 1.08 -6.97
N CYS A 344 -1.56 0.61 -8.22
CA CYS A 344 -0.38 0.83 -9.06
C CYS A 344 -0.19 2.32 -9.43
N SER A 345 -1.28 3.08 -9.59
CA SER A 345 -1.20 4.54 -9.80
C SER A 345 -0.54 5.24 -8.62
N ILE A 346 -0.90 4.90 -7.39
CA ILE A 346 -0.33 5.52 -6.19
C ILE A 346 1.10 5.02 -5.93
N LEU A 347 1.37 3.73 -6.15
CA LEU A 347 2.70 3.15 -5.93
C LEU A 347 3.76 3.70 -6.90
N PHE A 348 3.42 3.88 -8.18
CA PHE A 348 4.40 4.20 -9.22
C PHE A 348 4.33 5.65 -9.75
N TYR A 349 3.24 6.37 -9.49
CA TYR A 349 2.99 7.72 -10.00
C TYR A 349 2.38 8.63 -8.92
N ASN A 350 3.11 8.79 -7.82
CA ASN A 350 2.82 9.71 -6.72
C ASN A 350 4.08 10.51 -6.31
N VAL A 351 4.72 11.15 -7.28
CA VAL A 351 5.92 11.98 -7.08
C VAL A 351 5.55 13.46 -7.20
N GLU A 352 6.12 14.33 -6.37
CA GLU A 352 6.00 15.78 -6.56
C GLU A 352 7.12 16.30 -7.46
N ASP A 353 6.83 17.29 -8.31
CA ASP A 353 7.86 17.90 -9.16
C ASP A 353 8.92 18.59 -8.27
N GLU A 354 10.16 18.13 -8.29
CA GLU A 354 11.22 18.71 -7.44
C GLU A 354 11.43 20.20 -7.75
N THR A 355 10.91 21.08 -6.87
CA THR A 355 11.26 22.49 -6.86
C THR A 355 12.71 22.62 -6.41
N GLY A 356 13.63 22.69 -7.38
CA GLY A 356 15.04 22.46 -7.16
C GLY A 356 15.71 23.40 -6.14
N SER A 357 16.67 22.82 -5.40
CA SER A 357 17.71 23.51 -4.62
C SER A 357 17.25 24.44 -3.48
N GLY A 358 17.10 23.88 -2.27
CA GLY A 358 17.36 24.65 -1.04
C GLY A 358 16.62 24.21 0.21
N THR A 359 17.38 23.79 1.23
CA THR A 359 16.99 23.75 2.65
C THR A 359 15.72 22.96 3.01
N LYS A 360 15.91 21.72 3.47
CA LYS A 360 14.85 20.96 4.16
C LYS A 360 14.37 21.71 5.41
N ASN A 361 13.07 22.00 5.49
CA ASN A 361 12.37 22.15 6.78
C ASN A 361 10.90 21.82 6.58
N GLY A 362 10.34 20.96 7.44
CA GLY A 362 9.06 20.30 7.18
C GLY A 362 7.83 21.18 7.41
N LYS A 363 6.94 21.25 6.40
CA LYS A 363 5.50 21.48 6.58
C LYS A 363 4.72 21.09 5.33
N CYS A 364 4.06 19.92 5.37
CA CYS A 364 3.08 19.53 4.35
C CYS A 364 1.76 20.30 4.58
N LEU A 365 1.78 21.60 4.29
CA LEU A 365 0.61 22.48 4.27
C LEU A 365 0.86 23.60 3.26
N SER A 366 0.39 23.43 2.01
CA SER A 366 0.21 24.55 1.08
C SER A 366 -1.26 24.70 0.70
N PRO A 367 -2.00 25.62 1.35
CA PRO A 367 -3.32 26.04 0.86
C PRO A 367 -3.12 27.06 -0.28
N THR A 368 -2.50 26.62 -1.39
CA THR A 368 -2.25 27.45 -2.57
C THR A 368 -2.69 26.70 -3.82
N GLY A 369 -3.57 27.31 -4.62
CA GLY A 369 -4.20 26.69 -5.81
C GLY A 369 -3.27 26.50 -7.01
N LYS A 370 -2.13 25.83 -6.83
CA LYS A 370 -1.39 25.19 -7.92
C LYS A 370 -2.11 23.89 -8.27
N ALA A 371 -2.15 23.54 -9.56
CA ALA A 371 -2.55 22.20 -9.97
C ALA A 371 -1.54 21.16 -9.44
N PRO A 372 -1.97 19.92 -9.13
CA PRO A 372 -1.05 18.84 -8.77
C PRO A 372 -0.06 18.56 -9.92
N SER A 373 1.12 18.02 -9.60
CA SER A 373 2.09 17.58 -10.60
C SER A 373 1.42 16.63 -11.60
N PRO A 374 1.70 16.74 -12.91
CA PRO A 374 1.21 15.79 -13.91
C PRO A 374 1.73 14.36 -13.70
N THR A 375 2.70 14.17 -12.79
CA THR A 375 3.22 12.85 -12.38
C THR A 375 2.47 12.24 -11.19
N ARG A 376 1.63 12.99 -10.47
CA ARG A 376 0.69 12.45 -9.46
C ARG A 376 -0.59 11.96 -10.13
N GLN A 377 -0.50 10.80 -10.77
CA GLN A 377 -1.55 10.28 -11.66
C GLN A 377 -2.91 10.13 -10.98
N TRP A 378 -2.94 9.74 -9.69
CA TRP A 378 -4.19 9.66 -8.93
C TRP A 378 -4.85 11.05 -8.81
N GLU A 379 -4.10 12.06 -8.35
CA GLU A 379 -4.63 13.42 -8.12
C GLU A 379 -5.20 14.06 -9.39
N VAL A 380 -4.58 13.79 -10.54
CA VAL A 380 -4.99 14.33 -11.85
C VAL A 380 -6.24 13.63 -12.41
N ASN A 381 -6.55 12.41 -11.97
CA ASN A 381 -7.57 11.54 -12.59
C ASN A 381 -8.56 10.94 -11.58
N LYS A 382 -8.77 11.57 -10.41
CA LYS A 382 -9.62 11.04 -9.31
C LYS A 382 -11.00 10.60 -9.78
N ASP A 383 -11.67 11.41 -10.61
CA ASP A 383 -13.00 11.11 -11.13
C ASP A 383 -13.04 9.83 -11.99
N ILE A 384 -11.96 9.52 -12.71
CA ILE A 384 -11.85 8.32 -13.56
C ILE A 384 -11.60 7.08 -12.70
N PHE A 385 -10.71 7.18 -11.69
CA PHE A 385 -10.54 6.10 -10.70
C PHE A 385 -11.81 5.86 -9.89
N LEU A 386 -12.53 6.92 -9.51
CA LEU A 386 -13.82 6.83 -8.82
C LEU A 386 -14.88 6.17 -9.72
N ALA A 387 -15.00 6.56 -10.99
CA ALA A 387 -15.91 5.94 -11.94
C ALA A 387 -15.69 4.42 -12.04
N GLY A 388 -14.45 3.96 -12.21
CA GLY A 388 -14.13 2.53 -12.28
C GLY A 388 -14.29 1.78 -10.96
N LEU A 389 -14.05 2.42 -9.81
CA LEU A 389 -14.38 1.86 -8.49
C LEU A 389 -15.90 1.71 -8.31
N ILE A 390 -16.71 2.65 -8.82
CA ILE A 390 -18.17 2.55 -8.83
C ILE A 390 -18.65 1.45 -9.81
N ARG A 391 -18.02 1.29 -10.98
CA ARG A 391 -18.27 0.12 -11.85
C ARG A 391 -17.91 -1.19 -11.14
N CYS A 392 -16.80 -1.22 -10.39
CA CYS A 392 -16.39 -2.38 -9.60
C CYS A 392 -17.46 -2.75 -8.55
N ALA A 393 -18.06 -1.76 -7.87
CA ALA A 393 -19.20 -1.99 -6.98
C ALA A 393 -20.39 -2.61 -7.71
N GLY A 394 -20.75 -2.09 -8.89
CA GLY A 394 -21.84 -2.62 -9.72
C GLY A 394 -21.59 -4.06 -10.18
N HIS A 395 -20.40 -4.36 -10.69
CA HIS A 395 -20.04 -5.70 -11.15
C HIS A 395 -19.99 -6.71 -10.00
N ARG A 396 -19.47 -6.31 -8.84
CA ARG A 396 -19.52 -7.15 -7.62
C ARG A 396 -20.93 -7.37 -7.12
N HIS A 397 -21.81 -6.37 -7.27
CA HIS A 397 -23.24 -6.48 -6.93
C HIS A 397 -23.98 -7.46 -7.86
N SER A 398 -23.77 -7.41 -9.17
CA SER A 398 -24.43 -8.35 -10.11
C SER A 398 -23.90 -9.78 -9.98
N LEU A 399 -22.67 -9.97 -9.50
CA LEU A 399 -22.13 -11.26 -9.06
C LEU A 399 -22.58 -11.70 -7.65
N GLY A 400 -23.36 -10.87 -6.93
CA GLY A 400 -23.87 -11.19 -5.59
C GLY A 400 -22.83 -11.17 -4.46
N LEU A 401 -21.71 -10.45 -4.64
CA LEU A 401 -20.58 -10.46 -3.70
C LEU A 401 -20.77 -9.46 -2.56
N THR A 402 -20.95 -9.96 -1.34
CA THR A 402 -21.18 -9.17 -0.12
C THR A 402 -19.94 -8.98 0.77
N ASP A 403 -18.82 -9.61 0.43
CA ASP A 403 -17.54 -9.52 1.14
C ASP A 403 -16.37 -9.31 0.15
N SER A 404 -15.13 -9.28 0.64
CA SER A 404 -13.94 -9.06 -0.21
C SER A 404 -13.59 -10.25 -1.12
N GLY A 405 -14.07 -11.45 -0.80
CA GLY A 405 -13.59 -12.75 -1.32
C GLY A 405 -12.58 -13.45 -0.39
N CYS A 406 -12.22 -12.86 0.76
CA CYS A 406 -11.19 -13.38 1.68
C CYS A 406 -11.73 -14.17 2.90
N ALA A 407 -13.04 -14.37 2.97
CA ALA A 407 -13.67 -15.22 3.98
C ALA A 407 -13.17 -16.68 3.86
N THR A 408 -12.87 -17.34 4.99
CA THR A 408 -12.39 -18.73 4.94
C THR A 408 -13.55 -19.72 4.85
N SER A 409 -13.46 -20.68 3.93
CA SER A 409 -14.51 -21.68 3.67
C SER A 409 -14.86 -22.58 4.87
N LYS A 410 -14.03 -22.59 5.92
CA LYS A 410 -14.29 -23.28 7.19
C LYS A 410 -15.53 -22.75 7.94
N GLY A 411 -16.04 -21.56 7.61
CA GLY A 411 -17.30 -21.06 8.18
C GLY A 411 -18.56 -21.74 7.63
N LEU A 412 -18.50 -22.37 6.45
CA LEU A 412 -19.69 -22.84 5.72
C LEU A 412 -20.23 -24.21 6.16
N SER A 413 -19.49 -24.98 6.94
CA SER A 413 -19.86 -26.35 7.36
C SER A 413 -20.52 -26.44 8.74
N ALA A 414 -20.66 -25.33 9.46
CA ALA A 414 -21.43 -25.26 10.70
C ALA A 414 -22.78 -24.57 10.45
N GLY A 415 -23.89 -25.27 10.71
CA GLY A 415 -25.26 -24.79 10.45
C GLY A 415 -25.78 -23.68 11.37
N ARG A 416 -24.95 -22.70 11.75
CA ARG A 416 -25.33 -21.52 12.53
C ARG A 416 -25.12 -20.26 11.69
N LYS A 417 -26.18 -19.46 11.51
CA LYS A 417 -26.13 -18.12 10.90
C LYS A 417 -25.45 -17.06 11.79
N ASN A 418 -24.47 -17.47 12.60
CA ASN A 418 -23.59 -16.53 13.31
C ASN A 418 -22.48 -16.11 12.35
N VAL A 419 -22.84 -15.28 11.37
CA VAL A 419 -21.89 -14.25 10.94
C VAL A 419 -21.68 -13.39 12.16
N GLU A 420 -20.54 -13.57 12.83
CA GLU A 420 -20.19 -12.84 14.05
C GLU A 420 -20.06 -11.36 13.64
N LYS A 421 -21.05 -10.54 14.02
CA LYS A 421 -21.30 -9.23 13.40
C LYS A 421 -20.03 -8.38 13.47
N THR A 422 -19.45 -8.13 12.31
CA THR A 422 -18.13 -7.52 12.17
C THR A 422 -18.12 -6.12 12.76
N ARG A 423 -17.13 -5.82 13.62
CA ARG A 423 -16.83 -4.43 13.99
C ARG A 423 -16.33 -3.69 12.74
N SER A 424 -17.18 -2.87 12.16
CA SER A 424 -16.80 -1.88 11.15
C SER A 424 -17.93 -0.85 11.04
N PHE A 425 -19.01 -1.24 10.37
CA PHE A 425 -19.97 -0.29 9.85
C PHE A 425 -21.10 0.05 10.83
N ALA A 426 -21.45 1.33 10.89
CA ALA A 426 -22.77 1.76 11.36
C ALA A 426 -23.86 1.06 10.52
N ASP A 427 -24.80 0.39 11.19
CA ASP A 427 -25.97 -0.24 10.56
C ASP A 427 -26.82 0.84 9.88
N TRP A 428 -26.66 1.01 8.56
CA TRP A 428 -27.49 1.93 7.76
C TRP A 428 -28.96 1.54 7.88
N ARG A 429 -29.80 2.53 8.15
CA ARG A 429 -31.23 2.30 8.41
C ARG A 429 -31.91 1.76 7.15
N LYS A 430 -32.45 0.55 7.26
CA LYS A 430 -33.56 0.11 6.42
C LYS A 430 -34.85 0.66 7.05
N ASP A 431 -35.04 1.96 6.97
CA ASP A 431 -36.35 2.54 7.29
C ASP A 431 -37.37 2.00 6.27
N ASP A 432 -38.59 1.66 6.74
CA ASP A 432 -39.63 1.00 5.95
C ASP A 432 -40.29 2.00 4.95
N ILE A 433 -39.52 2.47 3.97
CA ILE A 433 -39.96 3.42 2.94
C ILE A 433 -40.84 2.72 1.90
N ARG A 434 -42.04 2.30 2.34
CA ARG A 434 -43.21 2.06 1.50
C ARG A 434 -43.84 3.40 1.08
N SER A 435 -43.06 4.30 0.47
CA SER A 435 -43.58 5.50 -0.19
C SER A 435 -43.36 5.40 -1.70
N GLN A 436 -44.39 5.76 -2.47
CA GLN A 436 -44.42 5.52 -3.91
C GLN A 436 -43.84 6.71 -4.68
N HIS A 437 -42.55 6.68 -5.05
CA HIS A 437 -42.05 7.49 -6.16
C HIS A 437 -40.97 6.75 -6.96
N LYS A 438 -41.00 6.89 -8.30
CA LYS A 438 -40.13 6.18 -9.23
C LYS A 438 -38.89 7.00 -9.62
N THR A 439 -37.84 6.84 -8.85
CA THR A 439 -36.43 7.04 -9.25
C THR A 439 -35.63 5.95 -8.53
N ALA A 440 -34.71 5.28 -9.22
CA ALA A 440 -33.75 4.41 -8.53
C ALA A 440 -32.84 5.32 -7.70
N MET A 441 -32.95 5.24 -6.37
CA MET A 441 -32.21 6.13 -5.50
C MET A 441 -30.82 5.56 -5.27
N ILE A 442 -29.83 6.43 -5.07
CA ILE A 442 -28.47 6.03 -4.71
C ILE A 442 -28.44 5.20 -3.42
N ASP A 443 -29.45 5.39 -2.54
CA ASP A 443 -29.72 4.62 -1.33
C ASP A 443 -29.95 3.12 -1.61
N ASP A 444 -30.65 2.76 -2.68
CA ASP A 444 -30.94 1.36 -3.06
C ASP A 444 -29.64 0.57 -3.32
N TYR A 445 -28.65 1.25 -3.91
CA TYR A 445 -27.32 0.72 -4.20
C TYR A 445 -26.31 0.94 -3.07
N GLY A 446 -26.67 1.71 -2.05
CA GLY A 446 -25.75 2.19 -1.02
C GLY A 446 -24.94 1.08 -0.34
N GLN A 447 -25.57 -0.05 -0.01
CA GLN A 447 -24.87 -1.18 0.63
C GLN A 447 -23.78 -1.81 -0.28
N ALA A 448 -23.94 -1.73 -1.59
CA ALA A 448 -22.94 -2.23 -2.57
C ALA A 448 -21.90 -1.16 -2.96
N LEU A 449 -22.29 0.12 -2.96
CA LEU A 449 -21.39 1.25 -3.18
C LEU A 449 -20.42 1.47 -2.01
N ARG A 450 -20.87 1.25 -0.77
CA ARG A 450 -20.14 1.57 0.47
C ARG A 450 -18.68 1.07 0.49
N PRO A 451 -18.35 -0.17 0.11
CA PRO A 451 -16.97 -0.62 0.11
C PRO A 451 -16.09 0.13 -0.89
N MET A 452 -16.57 0.39 -2.11
CA MET A 452 -15.74 1.05 -3.12
C MET A 452 -15.57 2.56 -2.87
N ILE A 453 -16.56 3.22 -2.26
CA ILE A 453 -16.40 4.59 -1.76
C ILE A 453 -15.44 4.64 -0.57
N THR A 454 -15.52 3.68 0.36
CA THR A 454 -14.57 3.57 1.47
C THR A 454 -13.15 3.32 0.96
N LEU A 455 -12.99 2.47 -0.06
CA LEU A 455 -11.70 2.20 -0.69
C LEU A 455 -11.15 3.43 -1.44
N TYR A 456 -12.01 4.19 -2.14
CA TYR A 456 -11.64 5.48 -2.73
C TYR A 456 -11.15 6.47 -1.66
N ALA A 457 -11.87 6.61 -0.54
CA ALA A 457 -11.49 7.53 0.54
C ALA A 457 -10.17 7.14 1.24
N VAL A 458 -9.84 5.85 1.27
CA VAL A 458 -8.55 5.31 1.72
C VAL A 458 -7.45 5.57 0.69
N PHE A 459 -7.69 5.28 -0.60
CA PHE A 459 -6.73 5.57 -1.67
C PHE A 459 -6.43 7.07 -1.79
N ASP A 460 -7.42 7.94 -1.58
CA ASP A 460 -7.23 9.39 -1.66
C ASP A 460 -6.48 9.98 -0.46
N GLN A 461 -6.53 9.32 0.71
CA GLN A 461 -5.64 9.65 1.83
C GLN A 461 -4.23 9.08 1.59
N LEU A 462 -4.15 7.86 1.04
CA LEU A 462 -2.89 7.22 0.69
C LEU A 462 -2.12 8.00 -0.38
N SER A 463 -2.78 8.55 -1.41
CA SER A 463 -2.13 9.39 -2.40
C SER A 463 -1.53 10.65 -1.78
N ARG A 464 -2.25 11.29 -0.84
CA ARG A 464 -1.80 12.51 -0.14
C ARG A 464 -0.58 12.28 0.76
N GLU A 465 -0.36 11.05 1.25
CA GLU A 465 0.66 10.77 2.28
C GLU A 465 1.75 9.75 1.90
N PHE A 466 1.52 8.89 0.90
CA PHE A 466 2.46 7.82 0.55
C PHE A 466 3.68 8.35 -0.22
N VAL A 467 4.80 8.47 0.48
CA VAL A 467 6.14 8.66 -0.11
C VAL A 467 6.90 7.34 -0.03
N VAL A 468 7.48 6.90 -1.16
CA VAL A 468 8.21 5.61 -1.24
C VAL A 468 9.47 5.66 -0.36
N ASN A 469 9.68 4.62 0.46
CA ASN A 469 10.78 4.50 1.42
C ASN A 469 10.86 5.68 2.42
N ASP A 470 9.78 5.99 3.12
CA ASP A 470 9.74 7.04 4.17
C ASP A 470 9.46 6.45 5.56
N ASP A 471 10.46 5.73 6.10
CA ASP A 471 10.35 5.08 7.41
C ASP A 471 9.95 6.06 8.55
N GLU A 472 10.35 7.33 8.47
CA GLU A 472 10.12 8.32 9.55
C GLU A 472 8.64 8.69 9.73
N SER A 473 7.86 8.78 8.64
CA SER A 473 6.44 9.14 8.73
C SER A 473 5.50 7.93 8.81
N THR A 474 5.99 6.72 8.51
CA THR A 474 5.17 5.54 8.22
C THR A 474 4.14 5.22 9.32
N GLU A 475 4.53 5.26 10.60
CA GLU A 475 3.60 4.97 11.70
C GLU A 475 2.48 6.01 11.81
N ALA A 476 2.82 7.30 11.82
CA ALA A 476 1.84 8.39 11.88
C ALA A 476 0.94 8.44 10.64
N THR A 477 1.45 8.04 9.47
CA THR A 477 0.68 7.82 8.24
C THR A 477 -0.31 6.67 8.41
N SER A 478 0.08 5.58 9.08
CA SER A 478 -0.82 4.47 9.39
C SER A 478 -1.98 4.87 10.32
N GLU A 479 -1.73 5.77 11.27
CA GLU A 479 -2.76 6.30 12.19
C GLU A 479 -3.75 7.21 11.47
N ARG A 480 -3.28 8.07 10.55
CA ARG A 480 -4.15 8.95 9.75
C ARG A 480 -5.00 8.16 8.76
N LEU A 481 -4.43 7.14 8.11
CA LEU A 481 -5.17 6.17 7.29
C LEU A 481 -6.24 5.43 8.12
N ALA A 482 -5.90 5.00 9.34
CA ALA A 482 -6.88 4.42 10.25
C ALA A 482 -8.00 5.40 10.62
N ALA A 483 -7.69 6.64 11.00
CA ALA A 483 -8.68 7.65 11.32
C ALA A 483 -9.61 7.96 10.12
N ARG A 484 -9.09 7.93 8.89
CA ARG A 484 -9.87 8.07 7.65
C ARG A 484 -10.85 6.92 7.47
N LEU A 485 -10.38 5.68 7.62
CA LEU A 485 -11.21 4.46 7.54
C LEU A 485 -12.30 4.47 8.62
N GLU A 486 -11.94 4.74 9.87
CA GLU A 486 -12.86 4.84 11.02
C GLU A 486 -13.87 5.99 10.87
N SER A 487 -13.65 6.95 9.97
CA SER A 487 -14.64 7.99 9.64
C SER A 487 -15.67 7.47 8.63
N CYS A 488 -15.22 6.76 7.59
CA CYS A 488 -16.10 6.10 6.61
C CYS A 488 -16.97 4.99 7.25
N TYR A 489 -16.43 4.33 8.27
CA TYR A 489 -17.14 3.35 9.09
C TYR A 489 -18.32 3.95 9.88
N LYS A 490 -18.16 5.19 10.37
CA LYS A 490 -19.16 5.87 11.21
C LYS A 490 -20.31 6.49 10.43
N ALA A 491 -20.12 6.80 9.15
CA ALA A 491 -21.16 7.37 8.29
C ALA A 491 -22.47 6.56 8.38
N GLY A 492 -23.57 7.23 8.69
CA GLY A 492 -24.89 6.65 8.97
C GLY A 492 -25.73 6.36 7.73
N ASP A 493 -25.39 6.96 6.59
CA ASP A 493 -25.98 6.73 5.27
C ASP A 493 -24.95 6.96 4.14
N ILE A 494 -25.41 6.86 2.88
CA ILE A 494 -24.59 7.02 1.67
C ILE A 494 -24.16 8.47 1.42
N GLU A 495 -24.95 9.46 1.84
CA GLU A 495 -24.66 10.87 1.61
C GLU A 495 -23.61 11.40 2.59
N GLU A 496 -23.70 11.02 3.87
CA GLU A 496 -22.63 11.25 4.84
C GLU A 496 -21.34 10.56 4.38
N LEU A 497 -21.42 9.35 3.80
CA LEU A 497 -20.24 8.65 3.29
C LEU A 497 -19.62 9.37 2.09
N LEU A 498 -20.41 9.87 1.14
CA LEU A 498 -19.92 10.67 0.01
C LEU A 498 -19.27 11.99 0.49
N GLN A 499 -19.87 12.65 1.48
CA GLN A 499 -19.31 13.86 2.10
C GLN A 499 -17.98 13.56 2.82
N VAL A 500 -17.92 12.50 3.64
CA VAL A 500 -16.69 12.05 4.31
C VAL A 500 -15.62 11.72 3.28
N ALA A 501 -15.98 11.02 2.20
CA ALA A 501 -15.06 10.64 1.12
C ALA A 501 -14.58 11.81 0.24
N GLU A 502 -15.06 13.04 0.46
CA GLU A 502 -14.75 14.25 -0.33
C GLU A 502 -15.16 14.11 -1.82
N ILE A 503 -16.23 13.35 -2.10
CA ILE A 503 -16.70 13.09 -3.47
C ILE A 503 -17.62 14.21 -3.98
N ALA A 504 -17.23 14.83 -5.10
CA ALA A 504 -18.01 15.86 -5.80
C ALA A 504 -18.86 15.32 -6.98
N MET A 505 -18.77 14.02 -7.28
CA MET A 505 -19.52 13.38 -8.38
C MET A 505 -21.03 13.37 -8.08
N SER A 506 -21.87 13.72 -9.06
CA SER A 506 -23.32 13.77 -8.86
C SER A 506 -23.95 12.38 -8.71
N ARG A 507 -25.03 12.28 -7.93
CA ARG A 507 -25.77 11.03 -7.68
C ARG A 507 -26.17 10.31 -8.97
N ASP A 508 -26.67 11.04 -9.97
CA ASP A 508 -27.07 10.49 -11.26
C ASP A 508 -25.89 9.83 -11.99
N LEU A 509 -24.69 10.41 -11.88
CA LEU A 509 -23.48 9.90 -12.51
C LEU A 509 -22.91 8.69 -11.74
N ILE A 510 -23.00 8.69 -10.40
CA ILE A 510 -22.67 7.52 -9.57
C ILE A 510 -23.60 6.35 -9.92
N CYS A 511 -24.92 6.58 -9.97
CA CYS A 511 -25.90 5.54 -10.33
C CYS A 511 -25.64 5.02 -11.75
N LYS A 512 -25.40 5.89 -12.73
CA LYS A 512 -25.04 5.53 -14.10
C LYS A 512 -23.79 4.64 -14.18
N TYR A 513 -22.74 4.94 -13.41
CA TYR A 513 -21.53 4.10 -13.38
C TYR A 513 -21.78 2.75 -12.69
N PHE A 514 -22.60 2.73 -11.62
CA PHE A 514 -22.97 1.52 -10.92
C PHE A 514 -23.81 0.60 -11.81
N GLU A 515 -24.80 1.16 -12.51
CA GLU A 515 -25.62 0.44 -13.50
C GLU A 515 -24.79 -0.10 -14.66
N LYS A 516 -23.86 0.69 -15.22
CA LYS A 516 -22.90 0.18 -16.23
C LYS A 516 -22.15 -1.05 -15.69
N GLY A 517 -21.56 -0.95 -14.50
CA GLY A 517 -20.86 -2.05 -13.84
C GLY A 517 -21.74 -3.27 -13.56
N CYS A 518 -23.00 -3.08 -13.19
CA CYS A 518 -23.96 -4.19 -13.01
C CYS A 518 -24.14 -5.02 -14.28
N THR A 519 -23.88 -4.45 -15.46
CA THR A 519 -24.09 -5.10 -16.75
C THR A 519 -22.84 -5.64 -17.43
N SER A 520 -21.62 -5.35 -16.93
CA SER A 520 -20.32 -5.72 -17.54
C SER A 520 -19.92 -7.18 -17.28
#